data_AF-G2E2N1-F1
#
_entry.id   AF-G2E2N1-F1
#
_cell.length_a   1.000
_cell.length_b   1.000
_cell.length_c   1.000
_cell.angle_alpha   90.00
_cell.angle_beta   90.00
_cell.angle_gamma   90.00
#
_symmetry.space_group_name_H-M   'P 1'
#
loop_
_entity.id
_entity.type
_entity.pdbx_description
1 polymer ?
#
loop_
_entity_poly.entity_id
_entity_poly.type
_entity_poly.pdbx_seq_one_letter_code
_entity_poly.pdbx_strand_id
1 'polypeptide(L)'
;MPTTSCASSTTRTPRAKAGLVLALVCLVGAATGATAGETLSNPLLDYFRRDTGREDPRLMMDRYATVITQVSGLRLDPLPQVESASRGDILATYFKQSPFLWDADQEGEVAGQIALFRTLGLIPADFALAARDQASPLNGIAGIYDPSGKHVLLVKGASGDELARTLTHELVHAAQDQAIGLTAYQERYSGTLDATLAATALLEGQAQAVQVLQMLRSQMPDDAETYLAEILSQPMELVPTPGEQFLSELSLAPYGAGALFVLQRYQDGQEKDFAAMFDQVPTTTEQILHRDKFVAGEEPEQSPLAGKAEGIAKALGGTVLYQTRLGELVIASLMAKSDDESASRAAAGWNGDWAVVIQMRDGANVALLDTLWDSTEDAADVVAVLNAPAPAETLPDAPSSPRILHDAKRVLLISGPDDAVAETEAVVRTLDLAPSP
;
A
#
# COMPACT_ATOMS: atom_id res chain seq x y z
N MET A 1 -19.35 -54.19 -34.15
CA MET A 1 -19.80 -53.57 -35.41
C MET A 1 -21.23 -53.05 -35.20
N PRO A 2 -21.58 -51.88 -35.78
CA PRO A 2 -21.90 -50.60 -35.12
C PRO A 2 -23.44 -50.40 -34.95
N THR A 3 -24.02 -49.37 -34.32
CA THR A 3 -23.94 -47.90 -34.53
C THR A 3 -24.68 -47.10 -33.43
N THR A 4 -24.06 -46.03 -32.95
CA THR A 4 -24.56 -44.68 -32.55
C THR A 4 -26.05 -44.40 -32.28
N SER A 5 -26.34 -43.70 -31.16
CA SER A 5 -26.96 -42.36 -31.18
C SER A 5 -26.88 -41.65 -29.81
N CYS A 6 -26.72 -40.32 -29.86
CA CYS A 6 -26.46 -39.35 -28.80
C CYS A 6 -27.57 -39.22 -27.74
N ALA A 7 -27.16 -38.92 -26.50
CA ALA A 7 -27.95 -38.10 -25.58
C ALA A 7 -27.03 -37.07 -24.90
N SER A 8 -27.45 -35.82 -25.04
CA SER A 8 -26.86 -34.58 -24.54
C SER A 8 -26.78 -34.53 -23.01
N SER A 9 -25.63 -34.14 -22.46
CA SER A 9 -25.56 -33.52 -21.14
C SER A 9 -24.86 -32.17 -21.27
N THR A 10 -25.60 -31.14 -20.91
CA THR A 10 -25.17 -29.75 -20.77
C THR A 10 -24.29 -29.62 -19.54
N THR A 11 -22.97 -29.51 -19.75
CA THR A 11 -22.05 -29.06 -18.71
C THR A 11 -21.80 -27.56 -18.87
N ARG A 12 -22.53 -26.74 -18.09
CA ARG A 12 -22.11 -25.36 -17.79
C ARG A 12 -20.82 -25.46 -16.96
N THR A 13 -19.72 -24.92 -17.49
CA THR A 13 -18.43 -24.84 -16.81
C THR A 13 -18.40 -23.68 -15.79
N PRO A 14 -17.79 -23.86 -14.60
CA PRO A 14 -17.70 -22.82 -13.56
C PRO A 14 -16.45 -21.91 -13.71
N ARG A 15 -15.86 -21.80 -14.89
CA ARG A 15 -14.55 -21.16 -15.09
C ARG A 15 -14.56 -19.62 -15.15
N ALA A 16 -15.72 -18.97 -15.17
CA ALA A 16 -15.82 -17.50 -15.23
C ALA A 16 -15.66 -16.80 -13.87
N LYS A 17 -15.75 -17.54 -12.75
CA LYS A 17 -15.89 -16.95 -11.40
C LYS A 17 -14.57 -16.61 -10.69
N ALA A 18 -13.45 -17.19 -11.10
CA ALA A 18 -12.14 -16.93 -10.49
C ALA A 18 -11.34 -15.81 -11.19
N GLY A 19 -11.79 -15.35 -12.38
CA GLY A 19 -11.02 -14.42 -13.22
C GLY A 19 -11.22 -12.93 -12.90
N LEU A 20 -12.27 -12.55 -12.17
CA LEU A 20 -12.65 -11.14 -11.96
C LEU A 20 -12.06 -10.54 -10.68
N VAL A 21 -11.87 -11.35 -9.63
CA VAL A 21 -11.24 -10.90 -8.36
C VAL A 21 -9.75 -10.62 -8.56
N LEU A 22 -9.08 -11.40 -9.41
CA LEU A 22 -7.71 -11.13 -9.83
C LEU A 22 -7.58 -9.80 -10.60
N ALA A 23 -8.68 -9.26 -11.16
CA ALA A 23 -8.64 -8.02 -11.93
C ALA A 23 -8.44 -6.76 -11.08
N LEU A 24 -8.87 -6.74 -9.80
CA LEU A 24 -8.59 -5.59 -8.91
C LEU A 24 -7.09 -5.49 -8.55
N VAL A 25 -6.41 -6.64 -8.44
CA VAL A 25 -4.96 -6.73 -8.17
C VAL A 25 -4.13 -6.59 -9.46
N CYS A 26 -4.61 -7.12 -10.60
CA CYS A 26 -3.94 -7.01 -11.90
C CYS A 26 -4.02 -5.62 -12.54
N LEU A 27 -4.74 -4.65 -11.96
CA LEU A 27 -4.81 -3.29 -12.49
C LEU A 27 -3.47 -2.53 -12.40
N VAL A 28 -2.50 -3.03 -11.60
CA VAL A 28 -1.12 -2.52 -11.53
C VAL A 28 -0.12 -3.39 -12.32
N GLY A 29 -0.48 -4.61 -12.75
CA GLY A 29 0.51 -5.57 -13.25
C GLY A 29 0.00 -6.50 -14.35
N ALA A 30 0.14 -6.08 -15.61
CA ALA A 30 0.26 -7.00 -16.75
C ALA A 30 0.92 -6.29 -17.94
N ALA A 31 2.25 -6.10 -17.88
CA ALA A 31 3.05 -5.82 -19.07
C ALA A 31 4.08 -6.95 -19.25
N THR A 32 3.71 -7.97 -20.02
CA THR A 32 4.70 -8.92 -20.56
C THR A 32 4.97 -8.62 -22.03
N GLY A 33 6.14 -8.06 -22.28
CA GLY A 33 6.99 -8.33 -23.46
C GLY A 33 6.54 -7.79 -24.82
N ALA A 34 7.23 -6.76 -25.30
CA ALA A 34 7.53 -6.60 -26.73
C ALA A 34 8.86 -5.87 -26.94
N THR A 35 9.76 -6.49 -27.69
CA THR A 35 11.10 -5.99 -28.06
C THR A 35 11.05 -4.95 -29.18
N ALA A 36 12.02 -4.04 -29.14
CA ALA A 36 12.16 -2.86 -29.99
C ALA A 36 12.33 -3.14 -31.50
N GLY A 37 11.79 -2.22 -32.31
CA GLY A 37 12.10 -2.05 -33.73
C GLY A 37 11.33 -0.88 -34.35
N GLU A 38 12.08 0.12 -34.83
CA GLU A 38 11.72 1.23 -35.74
C GLU A 38 11.21 2.57 -35.18
N THR A 39 11.79 3.63 -35.76
CA THR A 39 11.71 5.04 -35.41
C THR A 39 10.40 5.72 -35.81
N LEU A 40 9.80 6.36 -34.80
CA LEU A 40 9.12 7.67 -34.79
C LEU A 40 7.83 7.83 -35.63
N SER A 41 6.72 7.44 -35.02
CA SER A 41 5.44 8.15 -35.12
C SER A 41 4.72 8.09 -33.75
N ASN A 42 4.20 9.23 -33.29
CA ASN A 42 3.64 9.42 -31.94
C ASN A 42 2.40 8.52 -31.71
N PRO A 43 2.45 7.49 -30.84
CA PRO A 43 1.38 6.49 -30.70
C PRO A 43 0.07 7.01 -30.07
N LEU A 44 0.11 8.12 -29.33
CA LEU A 44 -1.10 8.81 -28.85
C LEU A 44 -2.02 9.15 -30.02
N LEU A 45 -1.46 9.68 -31.12
CA LEU A 45 -2.19 10.03 -32.33
C LEU A 45 -2.69 8.83 -33.15
N ASP A 46 -2.18 7.62 -32.90
CA ASP A 46 -2.46 6.42 -33.70
C ASP A 46 -3.52 5.51 -33.03
N TYR A 47 -3.59 5.49 -31.70
CA TYR A 47 -4.74 4.95 -30.97
C TYR A 47 -6.01 5.79 -31.21
N PHE A 48 -5.90 7.12 -31.13
CA PHE A 48 -7.01 8.04 -31.45
C PHE A 48 -7.44 8.03 -32.93
N ARG A 49 -6.59 7.52 -33.82
CA ARG A 49 -6.93 7.31 -35.24
C ARG A 49 -7.72 6.03 -35.50
N ARG A 50 -7.57 4.99 -34.67
CA ARG A 50 -8.16 3.67 -34.91
C ARG A 50 -9.56 3.49 -34.29
N ASP A 51 -9.90 4.24 -33.23
CA ASP A 51 -11.21 4.06 -32.55
C ASP A 51 -12.21 5.22 -32.74
N THR A 52 -11.79 6.43 -33.10
CA THR A 52 -12.74 7.52 -33.45
C THR A 52 -12.39 8.32 -34.71
N GLY A 53 -11.25 8.05 -35.34
CA GLY A 53 -10.89 8.57 -36.67
C GLY A 53 -10.89 10.10 -36.85
N ARG A 54 -11.22 10.94 -35.84
CA ARG A 54 -11.46 12.38 -36.01
C ARG A 54 -11.72 13.20 -34.73
N GLU A 55 -11.40 12.75 -33.52
CA GLU A 55 -11.67 13.55 -32.31
C GLU A 55 -10.46 14.40 -31.91
N ASP A 56 -10.69 15.68 -31.60
CA ASP A 56 -9.68 16.62 -31.08
C ASP A 56 -9.21 16.15 -29.68
N PRO A 57 -7.90 16.03 -29.39
CA PRO A 57 -7.40 15.70 -28.06
C PRO A 57 -8.00 16.56 -26.93
N ARG A 58 -8.36 17.81 -27.21
CA ARG A 58 -9.07 18.67 -26.25
C ARG A 58 -10.48 18.17 -25.95
N LEU A 59 -11.25 17.82 -26.99
CA LEU A 59 -12.59 17.25 -26.84
C LEU A 59 -12.55 15.92 -26.07
N MET A 60 -11.50 15.14 -26.27
CA MET A 60 -11.29 13.92 -25.50
C MET A 60 -11.02 14.21 -24.02
N MET A 61 -10.09 15.13 -23.72
CA MET A 61 -9.79 15.51 -22.33
C MET A 61 -11.02 16.11 -21.65
N ASP A 62 -11.81 16.92 -22.36
CA ASP A 62 -13.10 17.44 -21.87
C ASP A 62 -14.08 16.29 -21.55
N ARG A 63 -14.10 15.23 -22.36
CA ARG A 63 -14.90 14.02 -22.08
C ARG A 63 -14.40 13.27 -20.85
N TYR A 64 -13.09 13.05 -20.71
CA TYR A 64 -12.54 12.42 -19.50
C TYR A 64 -12.84 13.23 -18.25
N ALA A 65 -12.65 14.55 -18.29
CA ALA A 65 -13.05 15.43 -17.20
C ALA A 65 -14.53 15.31 -16.87
N THR A 66 -15.40 15.30 -17.89
CA THR A 66 -16.84 15.11 -17.71
C THR A 66 -17.16 13.77 -17.04
N VAL A 67 -16.54 12.67 -17.49
CA VAL A 67 -16.75 11.33 -16.91
C VAL A 67 -16.24 11.27 -15.48
N ILE A 68 -15.04 11.79 -15.21
CA ILE A 68 -14.48 11.86 -13.87
C ILE A 68 -15.43 12.63 -12.95
N THR A 69 -15.84 13.84 -13.35
CA THR A 69 -16.80 14.63 -12.56
C THR A 69 -18.15 13.93 -12.37
N GLN A 70 -18.64 13.19 -13.36
CA GLN A 70 -19.89 12.43 -13.22
C GLN A 70 -19.77 11.22 -12.28
N VAL A 71 -18.63 10.53 -12.28
CA VAL A 71 -18.41 9.33 -11.48
C VAL A 71 -18.02 9.69 -10.05
N SER A 72 -17.11 10.65 -9.87
CA SER A 72 -16.54 11.01 -8.58
C SER A 72 -17.20 12.22 -7.92
N GLY A 73 -17.76 13.15 -8.70
CA GLY A 73 -18.15 14.48 -8.19
C GLY A 73 -17.00 15.48 -8.15
N LEU A 74 -15.76 15.06 -8.40
CA LEU A 74 -14.60 15.96 -8.44
C LEU A 74 -14.60 16.80 -9.71
N ARG A 75 -14.42 18.11 -9.57
CA ARG A 75 -14.23 18.99 -10.72
C ARG A 75 -12.79 18.91 -11.22
N LEU A 76 -12.62 18.75 -12.53
CA LEU A 76 -11.34 18.85 -13.21
C LEU A 76 -11.35 20.04 -14.18
N ASP A 77 -11.02 21.22 -13.66
CA ASP A 77 -10.92 22.47 -14.40
C ASP A 77 -9.99 23.47 -13.68
N PRO A 78 -8.85 23.86 -14.29
CA PRO A 78 -8.44 23.59 -15.67
C PRO A 78 -7.97 22.15 -15.91
N LEU A 79 -8.01 21.71 -17.17
CA LEU A 79 -7.39 20.45 -17.57
C LEU A 79 -5.85 20.53 -17.41
N PRO A 80 -5.20 19.49 -16.87
CA PRO A 80 -3.74 19.44 -16.77
C PRO A 80 -3.12 19.25 -18.16
N GLN A 81 -1.85 19.64 -18.29
CA GLN A 81 -1.07 19.28 -19.48
C GLN A 81 -0.74 17.79 -19.43
N VAL A 82 -0.70 17.14 -20.60
CA VAL A 82 -0.34 15.72 -20.73
C VAL A 82 0.90 15.62 -21.61
N GLU A 83 1.96 15.03 -21.06
CA GLU A 83 3.25 14.89 -21.71
C GLU A 83 3.72 13.44 -21.72
N SER A 84 4.59 13.09 -22.66
CA SER A 84 5.23 11.77 -22.72
C SER A 84 6.65 11.83 -22.16
N ALA A 85 6.97 10.96 -21.21
CA ALA A 85 8.29 10.86 -20.58
C ALA A 85 8.89 9.46 -20.73
N SER A 86 10.20 9.32 -20.48
CA SER A 86 10.77 7.98 -20.36
C SER A 86 10.31 7.34 -19.04
N ARG A 87 10.27 6.02 -18.97
CA ARG A 87 9.92 5.33 -17.71
C ARG A 87 10.89 5.68 -16.57
N GLY A 88 12.17 5.87 -16.87
CA GLY A 88 13.15 6.31 -15.88
C GLY A 88 12.85 7.70 -15.31
N ASP A 89 12.42 8.65 -16.16
CA ASP A 89 12.04 9.99 -15.70
C ASP A 89 10.77 9.95 -14.84
N ILE A 90 9.80 9.09 -15.19
CA ILE A 90 8.58 8.88 -14.42
C ILE A 90 8.91 8.29 -13.04
N LEU A 91 9.71 7.23 -12.99
CA LEU A 91 10.14 6.64 -11.71
C LEU A 91 10.92 7.64 -10.85
N ALA A 92 11.84 8.40 -11.45
CA ALA A 92 12.59 9.42 -10.74
C ALA A 92 11.68 10.54 -10.19
N THR A 93 10.61 10.88 -10.90
CA THR A 93 9.62 11.87 -10.44
C THR A 93 8.73 11.29 -9.35
N TYR A 94 8.25 10.05 -9.52
CA TYR A 94 7.47 9.33 -8.53
C TYR A 94 8.22 9.20 -7.19
N PHE A 95 9.50 8.81 -7.21
CA PHE A 95 10.28 8.70 -5.96
C PHE A 95 10.52 10.06 -5.29
N LYS A 96 10.67 11.14 -6.04
CA LYS A 96 10.75 12.48 -5.44
C LYS A 96 9.45 12.92 -4.76
N GLN A 97 8.30 12.38 -5.17
CA GLN A 97 6.98 12.76 -4.67
C GLN A 97 6.42 11.76 -3.65
N SER A 98 6.94 10.54 -3.63
CA SER A 98 6.39 9.46 -2.82
C SER A 98 6.78 9.68 -1.36
N PRO A 99 5.80 9.83 -0.45
CA PRO A 99 6.10 9.94 0.98
C PRO A 99 6.63 8.61 1.54
N PHE A 100 6.49 7.50 0.79
CA PHE A 100 7.04 6.20 1.13
C PHE A 100 8.47 6.00 0.67
N LEU A 101 8.84 6.61 -0.45
CA LEU A 101 9.97 6.15 -1.25
C LEU A 101 10.88 7.31 -1.61
N TRP A 102 11.72 7.64 -0.63
CA TRP A 102 13.07 8.13 -0.84
C TRP A 102 13.20 9.45 -1.61
N ASP A 103 12.85 10.55 -0.94
CA ASP A 103 13.39 11.87 -1.29
C ASP A 103 14.90 11.93 -0.98
N ALA A 104 15.69 12.41 -1.93
CA ALA A 104 17.11 12.67 -1.74
C ALA A 104 17.38 13.74 -0.67
N ASP A 105 16.42 14.61 -0.38
CA ASP A 105 16.52 15.59 0.70
C ASP A 105 16.23 14.97 2.09
N GLN A 106 15.76 13.71 2.14
CA GLN A 106 15.46 12.97 3.38
C GLN A 106 16.36 11.74 3.60
N GLU A 107 17.59 11.75 3.06
CA GLU A 107 18.56 10.63 3.17
C GLU A 107 18.69 10.01 4.58
N GLY A 108 18.59 10.81 5.64
CA GLY A 108 18.66 10.33 7.03
C GLY A 108 17.45 9.51 7.48
N GLU A 109 16.23 10.01 7.22
CA GLU A 109 14.98 9.35 7.62
C GLU A 109 14.79 8.03 6.88
N VAL A 110 15.06 8.09 5.59
CA VAL A 110 15.24 6.99 4.65
C VAL A 110 16.15 5.90 5.16
N ALA A 111 17.37 6.26 5.58
CA ALA A 111 18.36 5.30 6.03
C ALA A 111 17.93 4.67 7.36
N GLY A 112 17.32 5.46 8.23
CA GLY A 112 16.76 5.00 9.49
C GLY A 112 15.57 4.05 9.31
N GLN A 113 14.67 4.30 8.36
CA GLN A 113 13.57 3.39 8.03
C GLN A 113 14.08 2.05 7.47
N ILE A 114 15.06 2.08 6.57
CA ILE A 114 15.73 0.86 6.07
C ILE A 114 16.38 0.11 7.23
N ALA A 115 17.06 0.82 8.14
CA ALA A 115 17.65 0.21 9.33
C ALA A 115 16.59 -0.47 10.19
N LEU A 116 15.43 0.18 10.42
CA LEU A 116 14.31 -0.41 11.16
C LEU A 116 13.82 -1.71 10.50
N PHE A 117 13.51 -1.67 9.21
CA PHE A 117 12.98 -2.83 8.48
C PHE A 117 13.99 -3.99 8.42
N ARG A 118 15.29 -3.71 8.24
CA ARG A 118 16.34 -4.74 8.32
C ARG A 118 16.42 -5.35 9.70
N THR A 119 16.46 -4.52 10.75
CA THR A 119 16.63 -4.99 12.12
C THR A 119 15.40 -5.77 12.61
N LEU A 120 14.18 -5.44 12.14
CA LEU A 120 12.97 -6.23 12.36
C LEU A 120 12.87 -7.48 11.43
N GLY A 121 13.76 -7.58 10.44
CA GLY A 121 13.78 -8.65 9.45
C GLY A 121 12.61 -8.62 8.47
N LEU A 122 12.03 -7.44 8.21
CA LEU A 122 11.01 -7.23 7.17
C LEU A 122 11.64 -7.27 5.76
N ILE A 123 12.92 -6.86 5.66
CA ILE A 123 13.72 -6.90 4.44
C ILE A 123 15.07 -7.61 4.68
N PRO A 124 15.73 -8.15 3.64
CA PRO A 124 17.04 -8.80 3.76
C PRO A 124 18.12 -7.89 4.37
N ALA A 125 19.07 -8.49 5.11
CA ALA A 125 20.17 -7.74 5.75
C ALA A 125 21.07 -7.03 4.73
N ASP A 126 21.25 -7.61 3.54
CA ASP A 126 22.05 -7.09 2.43
C ASP A 126 21.24 -6.23 1.44
N PHE A 127 19.95 -5.98 1.70
CA PHE A 127 19.04 -5.25 0.82
C PHE A 127 19.67 -3.93 0.33
N ALA A 128 19.99 -3.80 -0.95
CA ALA A 128 20.54 -2.55 -1.48
C ALA A 128 19.43 -1.69 -2.09
N LEU A 129 19.40 -0.40 -1.74
CA LEU A 129 18.40 0.54 -2.27
C LEU A 129 18.41 0.57 -3.81
N ALA A 130 19.60 0.56 -4.41
CA ALA A 130 19.80 0.54 -5.86
C ALA A 130 19.37 -0.77 -6.54
N ALA A 131 19.28 -1.89 -5.81
CA ALA A 131 18.78 -3.16 -6.36
C ALA A 131 17.25 -3.18 -6.48
N ARG A 132 16.54 -2.33 -5.71
CA ARG A 132 15.09 -2.20 -5.74
C ARG A 132 14.56 -1.66 -7.07
N ASP A 133 15.25 -0.71 -7.68
CA ASP A 133 14.82 -0.07 -8.94
C ASP A 133 14.68 -1.10 -10.09
N GLN A 134 15.40 -2.22 -10.03
CA GLN A 134 15.38 -3.23 -11.10
C GLN A 134 14.28 -4.28 -10.96
N ALA A 135 13.71 -4.48 -9.77
CA ALA A 135 12.68 -5.49 -9.48
C ALA A 135 11.36 -4.90 -8.95
N SER A 136 11.25 -3.56 -8.89
CA SER A 136 10.07 -2.89 -8.34
C SER A 136 8.79 -3.21 -9.14
N PRO A 137 7.64 -3.50 -8.49
CA PRO A 137 6.34 -3.56 -9.17
C PRO A 137 6.01 -2.25 -9.89
N LEU A 138 6.61 -1.14 -9.45
CA LEU A 138 6.53 0.17 -10.11
C LEU A 138 7.21 0.18 -11.49
N ASN A 139 7.97 -0.83 -11.88
CA ASN A 139 8.39 -0.98 -13.28
C ASN A 139 7.20 -1.16 -14.25
N GLY A 140 6.02 -1.53 -13.72
CA GLY A 140 4.74 -1.49 -14.41
C GLY A 140 4.07 -0.11 -14.48
N ILE A 141 4.64 0.94 -13.86
CA ILE A 141 4.07 2.29 -13.88
C ILE A 141 4.03 2.82 -15.31
N ALA A 142 2.83 3.20 -15.75
CA ALA A 142 2.55 3.66 -17.10
C ALA A 142 2.38 5.19 -17.17
N GLY A 143 2.24 5.86 -16.03
CA GLY A 143 2.11 7.29 -15.92
C GLY A 143 2.06 7.76 -14.47
N ILE A 144 2.16 9.08 -14.28
CA ILE A 144 2.00 9.78 -13.00
C ILE A 144 1.41 11.18 -13.21
N TYR A 145 0.69 11.69 -12.24
CA TYR A 145 0.37 13.11 -12.08
C TYR A 145 1.40 13.78 -11.16
N ASP A 146 1.99 14.87 -11.64
CA ASP A 146 2.91 15.69 -10.85
C ASP A 146 2.17 16.92 -10.28
N PRO A 147 1.91 16.97 -8.97
CA PRO A 147 1.23 18.10 -8.35
C PRO A 147 2.08 19.38 -8.31
N SER A 148 3.41 19.30 -8.47
CA SER A 148 4.26 20.50 -8.54
C SER A 148 4.17 21.17 -9.92
N GLY A 149 4.29 20.36 -10.98
CA GLY A 149 4.17 20.80 -12.37
C GLY A 149 2.73 20.98 -12.88
N LYS A 150 1.73 20.42 -12.18
CA LYS A 150 0.33 20.34 -12.61
C LYS A 150 0.16 19.68 -13.99
N HIS A 151 0.98 18.66 -14.27
CA HIS A 151 0.94 17.90 -15.52
C HIS A 151 0.84 16.39 -15.26
N VAL A 152 0.35 15.67 -16.26
CA VAL A 152 0.35 14.21 -16.33
C VAL A 152 1.51 13.79 -17.22
N LEU A 153 2.37 12.91 -16.71
CA LEU A 153 3.46 12.28 -17.45
C LEU A 153 3.07 10.84 -17.79
N LEU A 154 3.11 10.47 -19.06
CA LEU A 154 2.81 9.11 -19.53
C LEU A 154 4.04 8.47 -20.15
N VAL A 155 4.21 7.16 -19.98
CA VAL A 155 5.32 6.42 -20.57
C VAL A 155 5.23 6.49 -22.10
N LYS A 156 6.35 6.84 -22.74
CA LYS A 156 6.49 6.74 -24.20
C LYS A 156 6.17 5.33 -24.70
N GLY A 157 5.19 5.23 -25.59
CA GLY A 157 4.79 3.96 -26.20
C GLY A 157 3.57 3.29 -25.55
N ALA A 158 3.05 3.82 -24.44
CA ALA A 158 1.73 3.41 -23.93
C ALA A 158 0.65 3.65 -25.00
N SER A 159 -0.24 2.67 -25.19
CA SER A 159 -1.30 2.74 -26.19
C SER A 159 -2.48 1.84 -25.80
N GLY A 160 -3.61 1.94 -26.51
CA GLY A 160 -4.72 1.03 -26.23
C GLY A 160 -5.43 1.32 -24.91
N ASP A 161 -5.98 0.25 -24.35
CA ASP A 161 -6.66 0.27 -23.05
C ASP A 161 -5.72 0.63 -21.89
N GLU A 162 -4.43 0.30 -21.99
CA GLU A 162 -3.42 0.66 -20.97
C GLU A 162 -3.29 2.17 -20.83
N LEU A 163 -3.20 2.88 -21.96
CA LEU A 163 -3.13 4.33 -21.99
C LEU A 163 -4.41 4.97 -21.44
N ALA A 164 -5.58 4.48 -21.86
CA ALA A 164 -6.87 5.01 -21.42
C ALA A 164 -7.07 4.85 -19.91
N ARG A 165 -6.72 3.67 -19.38
CA ARG A 165 -6.77 3.37 -17.94
C ARG A 165 -5.83 4.28 -17.15
N THR A 166 -4.56 4.32 -17.54
CA THR A 166 -3.54 5.15 -16.88
C THR A 166 -3.93 6.62 -16.89
N LEU A 167 -4.33 7.15 -18.06
CA LEU A 167 -4.77 8.54 -18.15
C LEU A 167 -5.97 8.82 -17.25
N THR A 168 -6.93 7.91 -17.15
CA THR A 168 -8.06 8.07 -16.21
C THR A 168 -7.57 8.16 -14.77
N HIS A 169 -6.67 7.28 -14.35
CA HIS A 169 -6.06 7.30 -13.01
C HIS A 169 -5.41 8.65 -12.71
N GLU A 170 -4.52 9.10 -13.60
CA GLU A 170 -3.78 10.35 -13.39
C GLU A 170 -4.65 11.60 -13.44
N LEU A 171 -5.73 11.59 -14.23
CA LEU A 171 -6.68 12.71 -14.25
C LEU A 171 -7.54 12.76 -12.99
N VAL A 172 -7.78 11.63 -12.31
CA VAL A 172 -8.39 11.66 -10.98
C VAL A 172 -7.44 12.30 -9.97
N HIS A 173 -6.13 12.00 -10.01
CA HIS A 173 -5.15 12.70 -9.18
C HIS A 173 -5.10 14.20 -9.44
N ALA A 174 -5.19 14.61 -10.71
CA ALA A 174 -5.31 16.03 -11.05
C ALA A 174 -6.58 16.67 -10.45
N ALA A 175 -7.70 15.95 -10.45
CA ALA A 175 -8.95 16.43 -9.86
C ALA A 175 -8.88 16.48 -8.32
N GLN A 176 -8.24 15.49 -7.69
CA GLN A 176 -7.95 15.47 -6.26
C GLN A 176 -7.08 16.66 -5.87
N ASP A 177 -6.02 16.93 -6.62
CA ASP A 177 -5.15 18.07 -6.36
C ASP A 177 -5.88 19.42 -6.43
N GLN A 178 -6.82 19.57 -7.36
CA GLN A 178 -7.66 20.76 -7.43
C GLN A 178 -8.67 20.86 -6.27
N ALA A 179 -9.13 19.73 -5.74
CA ALA A 179 -10.11 19.69 -4.66
C ALA A 179 -9.49 19.91 -3.27
N ILE A 180 -8.36 19.25 -2.99
CA ILE A 180 -7.77 19.18 -1.64
C ILE A 180 -6.32 19.65 -1.56
N GLY A 181 -5.63 19.81 -2.71
CA GLY A 181 -4.20 20.11 -2.77
C GLY A 181 -3.35 18.95 -2.26
N LEU A 182 -2.76 18.15 -3.17
CA LEU A 182 -2.12 16.89 -2.78
C LEU A 182 -0.87 17.08 -1.93
N THR A 183 -0.07 18.11 -2.20
CA THR A 183 1.14 18.41 -1.41
C THR A 183 0.78 18.70 0.05
N ALA A 184 -0.20 19.58 0.29
CA ALA A 184 -0.64 19.91 1.64
C ALA A 184 -1.33 18.73 2.34
N TYR A 185 -2.06 17.91 1.58
CA TYR A 185 -2.66 16.67 2.09
C TYR A 185 -1.58 15.70 2.58
N GLN A 186 -0.55 15.43 1.77
CA GLN A 186 0.56 14.55 2.14
C GLN A 186 1.31 15.06 3.37
N GLU A 187 1.66 16.36 3.41
CA GLU A 187 2.30 16.98 4.57
C GLU A 187 1.47 16.87 5.85
N ARG A 188 0.14 16.94 5.74
CA ARG A 188 -0.76 16.86 6.89
C ARG A 188 -0.82 15.45 7.49
N TYR A 189 -0.70 14.41 6.67
CA TYR A 189 -0.89 13.02 7.08
C TYR A 189 0.41 12.19 7.09
N SER A 190 1.58 12.83 7.03
CA SER A 190 2.90 12.16 7.03
C SER A 190 3.50 11.96 8.43
N GLY A 191 2.73 12.13 9.51
CA GLY A 191 3.26 12.11 10.89
C GLY A 191 3.78 10.75 11.38
N THR A 192 3.32 9.65 10.78
CA THR A 192 3.81 8.27 11.02
C THR A 192 3.73 7.47 9.73
N LEU A 193 4.40 6.31 9.67
CA LEU A 193 4.33 5.42 8.52
C LEU A 193 2.89 4.93 8.30
N ASP A 194 2.22 4.52 9.37
CA ASP A 194 0.83 4.07 9.37
C ASP A 194 -0.14 5.15 8.89
N ALA A 195 -0.03 6.38 9.40
CA ALA A 195 -0.87 7.50 8.96
C ALA A 195 -0.63 7.83 7.48
N THR A 196 0.63 7.79 7.04
CA THR A 196 0.97 7.97 5.62
C THR A 196 0.31 6.89 4.78
N LEU A 197 0.39 5.62 5.20
CA LEU A 197 -0.19 4.47 4.48
C LEU A 197 -1.69 4.63 4.35
N ALA A 198 -2.37 4.98 5.45
CA ALA A 198 -3.80 5.18 5.50
C ALA A 198 -4.26 6.30 4.56
N ALA A 199 -3.59 7.46 4.63
CA ALA A 199 -3.92 8.61 3.81
C ALA A 199 -3.63 8.38 2.32
N THR A 200 -2.54 7.67 1.99
CA THR A 200 -2.24 7.26 0.61
C THR A 200 -3.25 6.23 0.12
N ALA A 201 -3.69 5.28 0.95
CA ALA A 201 -4.70 4.30 0.59
C ALA A 201 -6.05 4.95 0.24
N LEU A 202 -6.48 5.98 0.98
CA LEU A 202 -7.68 6.74 0.59
C LEU A 202 -7.52 7.41 -0.78
N LEU A 203 -6.36 8.04 -1.02
CA LEU A 203 -6.07 8.78 -2.25
C LEU A 203 -6.00 7.88 -3.49
N GLU A 204 -5.17 6.83 -3.44
CA GLU A 204 -5.03 5.84 -4.52
C GLU A 204 -6.32 5.02 -4.68
N GLY A 205 -6.95 4.67 -3.56
CA GLY A 205 -8.20 3.94 -3.53
C GLY A 205 -9.33 4.66 -4.24
N GLN A 206 -9.43 5.98 -4.09
CA GLN A 206 -10.41 6.78 -4.82
C GLN A 206 -10.14 6.81 -6.33
N ALA A 207 -8.89 6.99 -6.75
CA ALA A 207 -8.53 6.95 -8.18
C ALA A 207 -8.84 5.58 -8.81
N GLN A 208 -8.57 4.50 -8.07
CA GLN A 208 -8.85 3.14 -8.48
C GLN A 208 -10.36 2.84 -8.49
N ALA A 209 -11.10 3.30 -7.48
CA ALA A 209 -12.56 3.13 -7.39
C ALA A 209 -13.29 3.82 -8.53
N VAL A 210 -12.88 5.04 -8.91
CA VAL A 210 -13.44 5.77 -10.06
C VAL A 210 -13.26 4.98 -11.35
N GLN A 211 -12.07 4.39 -11.57
CA GLN A 211 -11.83 3.52 -12.73
C GLN A 211 -12.71 2.28 -12.73
N VAL A 212 -12.83 1.59 -11.57
CA VAL A 212 -13.69 0.41 -11.44
C VAL A 212 -15.15 0.76 -11.76
N LEU A 213 -15.67 1.85 -11.19
CA LEU A 213 -17.03 2.32 -11.45
C LEU A 213 -17.25 2.71 -12.90
N GLN A 214 -16.30 3.41 -13.53
CA GLN A 214 -16.36 3.75 -14.95
C GLN A 214 -16.36 2.50 -15.82
N MET A 215 -15.51 1.52 -15.52
CA MET A 215 -15.45 0.25 -16.24
C MET A 215 -16.79 -0.50 -16.14
N LEU A 216 -17.32 -0.66 -14.93
CA LEU A 216 -18.60 -1.36 -14.71
C LEU A 216 -19.75 -0.65 -15.43
N ARG A 217 -19.84 0.68 -15.34
CA ARG A 217 -20.90 1.46 -15.98
C ARG A 217 -20.82 1.50 -17.50
N SER A 218 -19.61 1.41 -18.06
CA SER A 218 -19.42 1.38 -19.51
C SER A 218 -19.68 -0.01 -20.12
N GLN A 219 -19.24 -1.08 -19.45
CA GLN A 219 -19.36 -2.44 -19.98
C GLN A 219 -20.67 -3.12 -19.59
N MET A 220 -21.25 -2.77 -18.43
CA MET A 220 -22.41 -3.41 -17.83
C MET A 220 -23.40 -2.35 -17.29
N PRO A 221 -23.89 -1.43 -18.13
CA PRO A 221 -24.66 -0.26 -17.68
C PRO A 221 -25.91 -0.60 -16.87
N ASP A 222 -26.59 -1.69 -17.21
CA ASP A 222 -27.82 -2.12 -16.55
C ASP A 222 -27.58 -2.90 -15.23
N ASP A 223 -26.37 -3.45 -15.05
CA ASP A 223 -26.03 -4.36 -13.95
C ASP A 223 -24.85 -3.88 -13.07
N ALA A 224 -24.29 -2.70 -13.34
CA ALA A 224 -23.06 -2.21 -12.71
C ALA A 224 -23.09 -2.30 -11.17
N GLU A 225 -24.21 -1.91 -10.55
CA GLU A 225 -24.38 -1.94 -9.10
C GLU A 225 -24.48 -3.38 -8.56
N THR A 226 -25.11 -4.29 -9.31
CA THR A 226 -25.17 -5.73 -8.95
C THR A 226 -23.77 -6.35 -8.96
N TYR A 227 -22.97 -6.06 -9.99
CA TYR A 227 -21.59 -6.54 -10.08
C TYR A 227 -20.68 -5.93 -9.01
N LEU A 228 -20.86 -4.66 -8.69
CA LEU A 228 -20.13 -4.04 -7.59
C LEU A 228 -20.47 -4.72 -6.26
N ALA A 229 -21.74 -5.02 -5.99
CA ALA A 229 -22.15 -5.76 -4.80
C ALA A 229 -21.56 -7.16 -4.75
N GLU A 230 -21.47 -7.84 -5.91
CA GLU A 230 -20.79 -9.14 -6.00
C GLU A 230 -19.30 -9.02 -5.65
N ILE A 231 -18.59 -8.01 -6.19
CA ILE A 231 -17.18 -7.74 -5.89
C ILE A 231 -16.99 -7.52 -4.39
N LEU A 232 -17.79 -6.65 -3.76
CA LEU A 232 -17.65 -6.32 -2.33
C LEU A 232 -18.13 -7.42 -1.39
N SER A 233 -18.90 -8.39 -1.89
CA SER A 233 -19.29 -9.58 -1.11
C SER A 233 -18.21 -10.65 -1.03
N GLN A 234 -17.14 -10.54 -1.84
CA GLN A 234 -16.02 -11.46 -1.75
C GLN A 234 -15.12 -11.08 -0.57
N PRO A 235 -14.67 -12.04 0.25
CA PRO A 235 -13.62 -11.77 1.20
C PRO A 235 -12.36 -11.37 0.42
N MET A 236 -11.84 -10.18 0.69
CA MET A 236 -10.51 -9.82 0.24
C MET A 236 -9.53 -10.25 1.32
N GLU A 237 -8.67 -11.20 0.98
CA GLU A 237 -7.48 -11.48 1.77
C GLU A 237 -6.35 -10.65 1.18
N LEU A 238 -5.96 -9.59 1.89
CA LEU A 238 -4.59 -9.10 1.75
C LEU A 238 -3.72 -10.16 2.40
N VAL A 239 -2.96 -10.87 1.57
CA VAL A 239 -1.99 -11.87 2.01
C VAL A 239 -0.65 -11.13 2.11
N PRO A 240 -0.19 -10.76 3.32
CA PRO A 240 1.10 -10.11 3.50
C PRO A 240 2.19 -11.15 3.27
N THR A 241 3.31 -10.78 2.65
CA THR A 241 4.48 -11.62 2.44
C THR A 241 5.76 -10.89 2.87
N PRO A 242 6.59 -11.46 3.76
CA PRO A 242 7.86 -10.85 4.16
C PRO A 242 8.94 -10.97 3.08
N GLY A 243 10.04 -10.22 3.23
CA GLY A 243 11.27 -10.39 2.42
C GLY A 243 11.35 -9.46 1.21
N GLU A 244 11.89 -9.95 0.09
CA GLU A 244 12.10 -9.12 -1.12
C GLU A 244 10.79 -8.50 -1.66
N GLN A 245 9.64 -9.11 -1.33
CA GLN A 245 8.32 -8.63 -1.75
C GLN A 245 7.70 -7.62 -0.78
N PHE A 246 8.16 -7.52 0.48
CA PHE A 246 7.55 -6.65 1.49
C PHE A 246 7.43 -5.19 1.02
N LEU A 247 8.50 -4.61 0.47
CA LEU A 247 8.47 -3.22 -0.02
C LEU A 247 7.57 -3.06 -1.25
N SER A 248 7.44 -4.11 -2.05
CA SER A 248 6.56 -4.15 -3.22
C SER A 248 5.11 -4.15 -2.76
N GLU A 249 4.75 -4.98 -1.78
CA GLU A 249 3.43 -5.03 -1.18
C GLU A 249 3.08 -3.74 -0.45
N LEU A 250 4.00 -3.19 0.34
CA LEU A 250 3.79 -1.91 1.01
C LEU A 250 3.48 -0.78 0.03
N SER A 251 4.09 -0.83 -1.17
CA SER A 251 3.82 0.13 -2.26
C SER A 251 2.48 -0.12 -2.96
N LEU A 252 1.99 -1.37 -3.00
CA LEU A 252 0.77 -1.75 -3.72
C LEU A 252 -0.48 -1.78 -2.83
N ALA A 253 -0.32 -1.98 -1.53
CA ALA A 253 -1.41 -2.07 -0.57
C ALA A 253 -2.35 -0.85 -0.62
N PRO A 254 -1.88 0.41 -0.78
CA PRO A 254 -2.76 1.55 -0.94
C PRO A 254 -3.76 1.45 -2.09
N TYR A 255 -3.42 0.77 -3.18
CA TYR A 255 -4.31 0.62 -4.35
C TYR A 255 -5.44 -0.37 -4.06
N GLY A 256 -5.10 -1.58 -3.63
CA GLY A 256 -6.08 -2.65 -3.41
C GLY A 256 -6.97 -2.40 -2.19
N ALA A 257 -6.33 -2.20 -1.03
CA ALA A 257 -7.02 -1.97 0.23
C ALA A 257 -7.85 -0.68 0.18
N GLY A 258 -7.24 0.38 -0.35
CA GLY A 258 -7.89 1.67 -0.52
C GLY A 258 -9.11 1.62 -1.44
N ALA A 259 -9.02 0.91 -2.57
CA ALA A 259 -10.14 0.80 -3.50
C ALA A 259 -11.35 0.12 -2.85
N LEU A 260 -11.13 -0.96 -2.10
CA LEU A 260 -12.22 -1.61 -1.38
C LEU A 260 -12.82 -0.72 -0.30
N PHE A 261 -11.97 -0.08 0.50
CA PHE A 261 -12.43 0.88 1.52
C PHE A 261 -13.34 1.96 0.91
N VAL A 262 -12.91 2.57 -0.20
CA VAL A 262 -13.67 3.61 -0.90
C VAL A 262 -14.96 3.06 -1.51
N LEU A 263 -14.92 1.90 -2.17
CA LEU A 263 -16.10 1.30 -2.79
C LEU A 263 -17.13 0.85 -1.74
N GLN A 264 -16.70 0.42 -0.56
CA GLN A 264 -17.62 0.11 0.54
C GLN A 264 -18.33 1.38 1.04
N ARG A 265 -17.60 2.48 1.25
CA ARG A 265 -18.20 3.79 1.59
C ARG A 265 -19.18 4.29 0.53
N TYR A 266 -18.84 4.04 -0.73
CA TYR A 266 -19.71 4.36 -1.86
C TYR A 266 -21.03 3.57 -1.83
N GLN A 267 -20.96 2.25 -1.64
CA GLN A 267 -22.13 1.37 -1.65
C GLN A 267 -23.14 1.66 -0.54
N ASP A 268 -22.67 1.97 0.66
CA ASP A 268 -23.54 2.23 1.81
C ASP A 268 -24.27 3.57 1.72
N GLY A 269 -24.02 4.34 0.66
CA GLY A 269 -24.60 5.66 0.44
C GLY A 269 -24.12 6.71 1.45
N GLN A 270 -23.10 6.39 2.26
CA GLN A 270 -22.46 7.33 3.18
C GLN A 270 -21.83 8.48 2.37
N GLU A 271 -21.18 8.15 1.26
CA GLU A 271 -20.50 9.13 0.41
C GLU A 271 -20.67 8.77 -1.06
N LYS A 272 -21.79 9.21 -1.64
CA LYS A 272 -21.97 9.22 -3.10
C LYS A 272 -21.13 10.31 -3.78
N ASP A 273 -20.64 11.26 -2.99
CA ASP A 273 -19.73 12.31 -3.41
C ASP A 273 -18.32 11.95 -2.92
N PHE A 274 -17.44 11.60 -3.85
CA PHE A 274 -16.06 11.26 -3.51
C PHE A 274 -15.28 12.46 -3.00
N ALA A 275 -15.71 13.69 -3.27
CA ALA A 275 -15.08 14.88 -2.69
C ALA A 275 -15.21 14.90 -1.17
N ALA A 276 -16.35 14.44 -0.63
CA ALA A 276 -16.62 14.41 0.81
C ALA A 276 -15.78 13.37 1.57
N MET A 277 -15.23 12.36 0.89
CA MET A 277 -14.38 11.33 1.50
C MET A 277 -13.16 11.92 2.22
N PHE A 278 -12.65 13.07 1.75
CA PHE A 278 -11.50 13.74 2.36
C PHE A 278 -11.85 14.59 3.60
N ASP A 279 -13.13 14.71 3.95
CA ASP A 279 -13.54 15.31 5.23
C ASP A 279 -13.33 14.35 6.40
N GLN A 280 -13.27 13.04 6.13
CA GLN A 280 -13.03 11.97 7.12
C GLN A 280 -11.94 11.02 6.61
N VAL A 281 -10.70 11.50 6.69
CA VAL A 281 -9.49 10.76 6.30
C VAL A 281 -9.17 9.72 7.38
N PRO A 282 -8.95 8.44 7.01
CA PRO A 282 -8.51 7.42 7.95
C PRO A 282 -7.10 7.72 8.45
N THR A 283 -6.88 7.51 9.74
CA THR A 283 -5.62 7.80 10.44
C THR A 283 -4.75 6.57 10.63
N THR A 284 -5.29 5.37 10.42
CA THR A 284 -4.59 4.08 10.54
C THR A 284 -4.88 3.15 9.36
N THR A 285 -3.93 2.25 9.07
CA THR A 285 -4.14 1.17 8.10
C THR A 285 -5.21 0.19 8.55
N GLU A 286 -5.39 0.01 9.86
CA GLU A 286 -6.50 -0.75 10.44
C GLU A 286 -7.86 -0.20 9.99
N GLN A 287 -8.05 1.13 10.01
CA GLN A 287 -9.30 1.73 9.53
C GLN A 287 -9.52 1.50 8.02
N ILE A 288 -8.46 1.40 7.22
CA ILE A 288 -8.54 1.04 5.81
C ILE A 288 -8.96 -0.42 5.63
N LEU A 289 -8.42 -1.32 6.46
CA LEU A 289 -8.66 -2.76 6.39
C LEU A 289 -10.03 -3.15 6.99
N HIS A 290 -10.46 -2.45 8.04
CA HIS A 290 -11.64 -2.74 8.85
C HIS A 290 -12.59 -1.55 8.87
N ARG A 291 -13.60 -1.61 8.01
CA ARG A 291 -14.62 -0.55 7.86
C ARG A 291 -15.35 -0.25 9.17
N ASP A 292 -15.65 -1.26 9.97
CA ASP A 292 -16.33 -1.10 11.26
C ASP A 292 -15.51 -0.29 12.25
N LYS A 293 -14.18 -0.51 12.31
CA LYS A 293 -13.25 0.29 13.13
C LYS A 293 -13.19 1.75 12.66
N PHE A 294 -13.17 1.98 11.33
CA PHE A 294 -13.28 3.33 10.76
C PHE A 294 -14.59 4.02 11.15
N VAL A 295 -15.74 3.34 11.01
CA VAL A 295 -17.06 3.90 11.35
C VAL A 295 -17.19 4.17 12.86
N ALA A 296 -16.57 3.36 13.70
CA ALA A 296 -16.50 3.58 15.13
C ALA A 296 -15.59 4.76 15.51
N GLY A 297 -14.72 5.22 14.59
CA GLY A 297 -13.73 6.26 14.85
C GLY A 297 -12.67 5.81 15.84
N GLU A 298 -12.29 4.53 15.78
CA GLU A 298 -11.26 3.96 16.65
C GLU A 298 -9.91 4.62 16.36
N GLU A 299 -9.27 5.13 17.40
CA GLU A 299 -7.94 5.73 17.34
C GLU A 299 -6.98 4.85 18.14
N PRO A 300 -5.73 4.68 17.67
CA PRO A 300 -4.80 3.76 18.31
C PRO A 300 -4.38 4.26 19.70
N GLU A 301 -4.25 3.32 20.63
CA GLU A 301 -3.70 3.59 21.94
C GLU A 301 -2.23 4.03 21.86
N GLN A 302 -1.83 4.90 22.79
CA GLN A 302 -0.47 5.41 22.84
C GLN A 302 0.46 4.39 23.52
N SER A 303 1.38 3.81 22.75
CA SER A 303 2.44 2.95 23.29
C SER A 303 3.24 3.67 24.40
N PRO A 304 3.57 2.98 25.51
CA PRO A 304 4.48 3.49 26.54
C PRO A 304 5.89 3.85 26.04
N LEU A 305 6.31 3.33 24.88
CA LEU A 305 7.58 3.66 24.23
C LEU A 305 7.54 5.03 23.52
N ALA A 306 6.36 5.51 23.16
CA ALA A 306 6.20 6.80 22.48
C ALA A 306 6.81 7.94 23.33
N GLY A 307 7.71 8.71 22.71
CA GLY A 307 8.43 9.79 23.38
C GLY A 307 9.52 9.34 24.37
N LYS A 308 9.88 8.05 24.41
CA LYS A 308 10.95 7.50 25.27
C LYS A 308 12.23 7.12 24.53
N ALA A 309 12.21 7.12 23.20
CA ALA A 309 13.33 6.70 22.35
C ALA A 309 14.67 7.35 22.72
N GLU A 310 14.71 8.67 22.92
CA GLU A 310 15.94 9.39 23.30
C GLU A 310 16.50 8.96 24.66
N GLY A 311 15.63 8.64 25.62
CA GLY A 311 16.04 8.15 26.93
C GLY A 311 16.68 6.76 26.85
N ILE A 312 16.09 5.87 26.03
CA ILE A 312 16.61 4.52 25.78
C ILE A 312 17.95 4.61 25.05
N ALA A 313 18.03 5.39 23.96
CA ALA A 313 19.25 5.57 23.18
C ALA A 313 20.39 6.11 24.05
N LYS A 314 20.12 7.12 24.89
CA LYS A 314 21.11 7.65 25.84
C LYS A 314 21.60 6.60 26.83
N ALA A 315 20.73 5.74 27.35
CA ALA A 315 21.11 4.67 28.28
C ALA A 315 21.97 3.59 27.61
N LEU A 316 21.75 3.33 26.31
CA LEU A 316 22.56 2.45 25.48
C LEU A 316 23.84 3.11 24.94
N GLY A 317 24.05 4.41 25.22
CA GLY A 317 25.13 5.19 24.61
C GLY A 317 25.01 5.31 23.09
N GLY A 318 23.81 5.14 22.54
CA GLY A 318 23.51 5.17 21.12
C GLY A 318 22.73 6.40 20.69
N THR A 319 22.26 6.38 19.44
CA THR A 319 21.46 7.44 18.81
C THR A 319 20.22 6.84 18.15
N VAL A 320 19.08 7.51 18.28
CA VAL A 320 17.86 7.15 17.55
C VAL A 320 18.10 7.42 16.06
N LEU A 321 17.92 6.40 15.23
CA LEU A 321 18.00 6.56 13.77
C LEU A 321 16.63 6.86 13.16
N TYR A 322 15.59 6.20 13.67
CA TYR A 322 14.20 6.36 13.20
C TYR A 322 13.23 5.85 14.25
N GLN A 323 12.03 6.42 14.27
CA GLN A 323 10.91 5.95 15.07
C GLN A 323 9.60 6.30 14.38
N THR A 324 8.60 5.44 14.50
CA THR A 324 7.31 5.63 13.84
C THR A 324 6.24 4.70 14.42
N ARG A 325 4.98 4.90 14.05
CA ARG A 325 3.93 3.89 14.17
C ARG A 325 3.87 3.09 12.87
N LEU A 326 3.93 1.77 12.97
CA LEU A 326 3.93 0.84 11.83
C LEU A 326 2.53 0.53 11.32
N GLY A 327 1.56 0.33 12.23
CA GLY A 327 0.20 -0.02 11.88
C GLY A 327 -0.02 -1.51 11.64
N GLU A 328 -1.30 -1.90 11.60
CA GLU A 328 -1.72 -3.28 11.37
C GLU A 328 -1.10 -3.88 10.11
N LEU A 329 -1.12 -3.14 9.00
CA LEU A 329 -0.64 -3.65 7.70
C LEU A 329 0.82 -4.12 7.77
N VAL A 330 1.70 -3.33 8.39
CA VAL A 330 3.13 -3.66 8.48
C VAL A 330 3.36 -4.75 9.53
N ILE A 331 2.58 -4.77 10.61
CA ILE A 331 2.66 -5.81 11.65
C ILE A 331 2.22 -7.17 11.10
N ALA A 332 1.21 -7.21 10.23
CA ALA A 332 0.80 -8.41 9.52
C ALA A 332 1.95 -8.97 8.66
N SER A 333 2.67 -8.12 7.90
CA SER A 333 3.85 -8.53 7.14
C SER A 333 5.01 -9.03 8.01
N LEU A 334 5.18 -8.50 9.22
CA LEU A 334 6.18 -9.01 10.16
C LEU A 334 5.90 -10.46 10.58
N MET A 335 4.62 -10.80 10.73
CA MET A 335 4.12 -12.09 11.19
C MET A 335 3.92 -13.13 10.08
N ALA A 336 3.78 -12.69 8.83
CA ALA A 336 3.63 -13.55 7.65
C ALA A 336 4.85 -14.46 7.39
N LYS A 337 5.91 -14.36 8.18
CA LYS A 337 7.03 -15.31 8.19
C LYS A 337 6.63 -16.72 8.59
N SER A 338 5.44 -16.94 9.18
CA SER A 338 5.04 -18.23 9.74
C SER A 338 3.90 -18.91 8.97
N ASP A 339 2.87 -18.12 8.60
CA ASP A 339 1.67 -18.49 7.84
C ASP A 339 0.86 -17.21 7.55
N ASP A 340 0.64 -16.85 6.29
CA ASP A 340 0.10 -15.53 5.90
C ASP A 340 -1.34 -15.28 6.39
N GLU A 341 -2.17 -16.33 6.39
CA GLU A 341 -3.58 -16.26 6.82
C GLU A 341 -3.66 -16.08 8.34
N SER A 342 -2.82 -16.79 9.09
CA SER A 342 -2.72 -16.63 10.55
C SER A 342 -2.10 -15.29 10.95
N ALA A 343 -1.15 -14.77 10.16
CA ALA A 343 -0.57 -13.44 10.39
C ALA A 343 -1.61 -12.33 10.26
N SER A 344 -2.41 -12.35 9.20
CA SER A 344 -3.45 -11.34 8.97
C SER A 344 -4.52 -11.39 10.06
N ARG A 345 -4.96 -12.59 10.44
CA ARG A 345 -5.92 -12.76 11.56
C ARG A 345 -5.37 -12.25 12.89
N ALA A 346 -4.13 -12.60 13.22
CA ALA A 346 -3.51 -12.16 14.47
C ALA A 346 -3.33 -10.63 14.49
N ALA A 347 -3.04 -10.01 13.35
CA ALA A 347 -2.88 -8.56 13.25
C ALA A 347 -4.19 -7.78 13.43
N ALA A 348 -5.35 -8.36 13.12
CA ALA A 348 -6.65 -7.67 13.13
C ALA A 348 -7.07 -7.12 14.51
N GLY A 349 -6.50 -7.65 15.59
CA GLY A 349 -6.69 -7.15 16.96
C GLY A 349 -5.70 -6.05 17.37
N TRP A 350 -4.93 -5.50 16.43
CA TRP A 350 -4.00 -4.39 16.69
C TRP A 350 -4.76 -3.20 17.30
N ASN A 351 -4.12 -2.47 18.21
CA ASN A 351 -4.74 -1.31 18.86
C ASN A 351 -3.70 -0.19 19.11
N GLY A 352 -2.61 -0.18 18.34
CA GLY A 352 -1.54 0.80 18.46
C GLY A 352 -0.15 0.18 18.57
N ASP A 353 0.86 0.93 18.15
CA ASP A 353 2.25 0.54 18.31
C ASP A 353 3.19 1.75 18.34
N TRP A 354 4.44 1.47 18.72
CA TRP A 354 5.56 2.36 18.46
C TRP A 354 6.83 1.56 18.17
N ALA A 355 7.44 1.84 17.04
CA ALA A 355 8.71 1.25 16.61
C ALA A 355 9.84 2.27 16.72
N VAL A 356 11.03 1.82 17.13
CA VAL A 356 12.24 2.62 17.15
C VAL A 356 13.43 1.77 16.74
N VAL A 357 14.36 2.34 15.96
CA VAL A 357 15.69 1.76 15.73
C VAL A 357 16.76 2.69 16.28
N ILE A 358 17.68 2.10 17.04
CA ILE A 358 18.78 2.79 17.72
C ILE A 358 20.09 2.19 17.20
N GLN A 359 21.00 3.06 16.78
CA GLN A 359 22.39 2.68 16.56
C GLN A 359 23.15 2.80 17.87
N MET A 360 23.66 1.68 18.36
CA MET A 360 24.47 1.61 19.56
C MET A 360 25.90 2.11 19.29
N ARG A 361 26.64 2.40 20.37
CA ARG A 361 28.01 2.95 20.33
C ARG A 361 29.03 2.13 19.53
N ASP A 362 28.81 0.84 19.38
CA ASP A 362 29.66 -0.09 18.62
C ASP A 362 29.27 -0.20 17.14
N GLY A 363 28.22 0.52 16.73
CA GLY A 363 27.67 0.51 15.38
C GLY A 363 26.57 -0.53 15.14
N ALA A 364 26.25 -1.37 16.13
CA ALA A 364 25.13 -2.31 16.03
C ALA A 364 23.78 -1.57 16.04
N ASN A 365 22.82 -2.07 15.27
CA ASN A 365 21.45 -1.56 15.31
C ASN A 365 20.57 -2.49 16.17
N VAL A 366 19.80 -1.91 17.07
CA VAL A 366 18.74 -2.58 17.83
C VAL A 366 17.40 -1.90 17.54
N ALA A 367 16.36 -2.71 17.28
CA ALA A 367 15.00 -2.24 17.09
C ALA A 367 14.14 -2.67 18.27
N LEU A 368 13.28 -1.75 18.73
CA LEU A 368 12.22 -2.05 19.67
C LEU A 368 10.88 -1.81 18.96
N LEU A 369 9.96 -2.77 19.05
CA LEU A 369 8.60 -2.65 18.56
C LEU A 369 7.65 -2.99 19.72
N ASP A 370 6.94 -1.99 20.21
CA ASP A 370 5.97 -2.11 21.30
C ASP A 370 4.56 -2.05 20.73
N THR A 371 3.81 -3.15 20.79
CA THR A 371 2.46 -3.29 20.25
C THR A 371 1.42 -3.45 21.35
N LEU A 372 0.26 -2.85 21.10
CA LEU A 372 -0.93 -2.90 21.94
C LEU A 372 -2.04 -3.63 21.18
N TRP A 373 -2.87 -4.36 21.91
CA TRP A 373 -3.89 -5.25 21.34
C TRP A 373 -5.25 -5.02 21.99
N ASP A 374 -6.33 -5.30 21.26
CA ASP A 374 -7.71 -5.13 21.72
C ASP A 374 -8.02 -5.98 22.94
N SER A 375 -7.47 -7.19 23.00
CA SER A 375 -7.64 -8.12 24.12
C SER A 375 -6.34 -8.84 24.51
N THR A 376 -6.39 -9.51 25.66
CA THR A 376 -5.30 -10.40 26.10
C THR A 376 -5.21 -11.65 25.22
N GLU A 377 -6.29 -12.02 24.54
CA GLU A 377 -6.34 -13.15 23.60
C GLU A 377 -5.60 -12.78 22.32
N ASP A 378 -5.85 -11.60 21.76
CA ASP A 378 -5.14 -11.09 20.57
C ASP A 378 -3.62 -10.99 20.80
N ALA A 379 -3.22 -10.45 21.96
CA ALA A 379 -1.80 -10.41 22.34
C ALA A 379 -1.17 -11.82 22.45
N ALA A 380 -1.93 -12.80 22.94
CA ALA A 380 -1.46 -14.17 23.05
C ALA A 380 -1.34 -14.86 21.68
N ASP A 381 -2.27 -14.61 20.76
CA ASP A 381 -2.23 -15.11 19.39
C ASP A 381 -1.01 -14.58 18.65
N VAL A 382 -0.69 -13.30 18.80
CA VAL A 382 0.50 -12.67 18.22
C VAL A 382 1.78 -13.29 18.77
N VAL A 383 1.86 -13.48 20.09
CA VAL A 383 3.01 -14.16 20.71
C VAL A 383 3.15 -15.59 20.18
N ALA A 384 2.04 -16.30 19.94
CA ALA A 384 2.07 -17.64 19.36
C ALA A 384 2.59 -17.63 17.91
N VAL A 385 2.13 -16.68 17.07
CA VAL A 385 2.58 -16.55 15.68
C VAL A 385 4.06 -16.15 15.58
N LEU A 386 4.52 -15.23 16.44
CA LEU A 386 5.92 -14.79 16.47
C LEU A 386 6.89 -15.86 17.00
N ASN A 387 6.42 -16.77 17.86
CA ASN A 387 7.22 -17.91 18.33
C ASN A 387 7.14 -19.13 17.41
N ALA A 388 6.25 -19.13 16.42
CA ALA A 388 6.15 -20.23 15.47
C ALA A 388 7.46 -20.34 14.67
N PRO A 389 7.96 -21.56 14.43
CA PRO A 389 9.16 -21.74 13.62
C PRO A 389 8.90 -21.24 12.20
N ALA A 390 9.75 -20.32 11.74
CA ALA A 390 9.81 -19.90 10.35
C ALA A 390 9.92 -21.12 9.41
N PRO A 391 9.19 -21.17 8.28
CA PRO A 391 9.39 -22.14 7.23
C PRO A 391 10.85 -22.18 6.80
N ALA A 392 11.35 -23.36 6.40
CA ALA A 392 12.74 -23.58 6.03
C ALA A 392 13.26 -22.72 4.84
N GLU A 393 12.37 -21.96 4.18
CA GLU A 393 12.66 -21.05 3.08
C GLU A 393 12.82 -19.58 3.50
N THR A 394 12.75 -19.25 4.79
CA THR A 394 12.96 -17.86 5.22
C THR A 394 14.36 -17.37 4.91
N LEU A 395 14.40 -16.11 4.44
CA LEU A 395 15.55 -15.26 4.13
C LEU A 395 16.89 -15.83 4.62
N PRO A 396 17.82 -16.22 3.72
CA PRO A 396 19.18 -16.51 4.14
C PRO A 396 19.71 -15.25 4.84
N ASP A 397 20.19 -15.40 6.07
CA ASP A 397 20.70 -14.32 6.93
C ASP A 397 19.65 -13.42 7.63
N ALA A 398 18.43 -13.92 7.89
CA ALA A 398 17.53 -13.25 8.83
C ALA A 398 18.20 -13.06 10.22
N PRO A 399 18.01 -11.91 10.89
CA PRO A 399 18.54 -11.68 12.24
C PRO A 399 18.05 -12.76 13.22
N SER A 400 18.76 -12.93 14.34
CA SER A 400 18.31 -13.84 15.42
C SER A 400 16.87 -13.51 15.82
N SER A 401 16.11 -14.55 16.20
CA SER A 401 14.71 -14.39 16.61
C SER A 401 14.59 -13.30 17.68
N PRO A 402 13.60 -12.40 17.56
CA PRO A 402 13.46 -11.29 18.50
C PRO A 402 13.27 -11.80 19.93
N ARG A 403 13.77 -11.04 20.91
CA ARG A 403 13.36 -11.21 22.31
C ARG A 403 11.94 -10.67 22.43
N ILE A 404 11.01 -11.51 22.88
CA ILE A 404 9.60 -11.16 23.10
C ILE A 404 9.35 -11.04 24.59
N LEU A 405 8.88 -9.88 25.04
CA LEU A 405 8.36 -9.63 26.37
C LEU A 405 6.87 -9.32 26.23
N HIS A 406 6.01 -9.90 27.06
CA HIS A 406 4.57 -9.61 26.97
C HIS A 406 3.90 -9.63 28.34
N ASP A 407 2.88 -8.81 28.50
CA ASP A 407 1.97 -8.81 29.64
C ASP A 407 0.60 -8.26 29.20
N ALA A 408 -0.47 -8.90 29.67
CA ALA A 408 -1.85 -8.57 29.32
C ALA A 408 -2.07 -8.32 27.82
N LYS A 409 -2.30 -7.05 27.43
CA LYS A 409 -2.61 -6.61 26.06
C LYS A 409 -1.40 -6.04 25.32
N ARG A 410 -0.19 -6.21 25.85
CA ARG A 410 1.02 -5.53 25.37
C ARG A 410 2.13 -6.52 25.05
N VAL A 411 2.76 -6.35 23.89
CA VAL A 411 3.88 -7.17 23.42
C VAL A 411 5.03 -6.25 22.99
N LEU A 412 6.21 -6.45 23.56
CA LEU A 412 7.44 -5.75 23.22
C LEU A 412 8.41 -6.73 22.55
N LEU A 413 8.76 -6.45 21.30
CA LEU A 413 9.81 -7.13 20.56
C LEU A 413 11.10 -6.32 20.62
N ILE A 414 12.23 -7.00 20.85
CA ILE A 414 13.57 -6.43 20.77
C ILE A 414 14.38 -7.27 19.77
N SER A 415 14.82 -6.63 18.68
CA SER A 415 15.53 -7.30 17.57
C SER A 415 16.90 -6.67 17.35
N GLY A 416 17.91 -7.48 17.07
CA GLY A 416 19.29 -7.05 16.85
C GLY A 416 20.28 -8.15 17.21
N PRO A 417 21.61 -7.88 17.22
CA PRO A 417 22.60 -8.80 17.75
C PRO A 417 22.30 -9.21 19.21
N ASP A 418 22.63 -10.45 19.59
CA ASP A 418 22.22 -11.04 20.88
C ASP A 418 22.70 -10.21 22.10
N ASP A 419 23.89 -9.63 22.03
CA ASP A 419 24.45 -8.76 23.07
C ASP A 419 23.72 -7.41 23.15
N ALA A 420 23.44 -6.79 22.00
CA ALA A 420 22.64 -5.58 21.90
C ALA A 420 21.21 -5.79 22.43
N VAL A 421 20.59 -6.93 22.13
CA VAL A 421 19.25 -7.31 22.62
C VAL A 421 19.27 -7.46 24.15
N ALA A 422 20.28 -8.14 24.71
CA ALA A 422 20.39 -8.34 26.15
C ALA A 422 20.62 -7.02 26.91
N GLU A 423 21.49 -6.14 26.40
CA GLU A 423 21.70 -4.81 26.98
C GLU A 423 20.43 -3.95 26.91
N THR A 424 19.73 -4.00 25.77
CA THR A 424 18.47 -3.27 25.57
C THR A 424 17.37 -3.75 26.50
N GLU A 425 17.21 -5.07 26.67
CA GLU A 425 16.27 -5.64 27.64
C GLU A 425 16.52 -5.12 29.06
N ALA A 426 17.79 -5.08 29.49
CA ALA A 426 18.15 -4.57 30.82
C ALA A 426 17.81 -3.07 30.97
N VAL A 427 18.03 -2.28 29.93
CA VAL A 427 17.68 -0.85 29.90
C VAL A 427 16.17 -0.65 30.00
N VAL A 428 15.37 -1.32 29.17
CA VAL A 428 13.90 -1.13 29.20
C VAL A 428 13.29 -1.60 30.51
N ARG A 429 13.85 -2.62 31.16
CA ARG A 429 13.44 -3.03 32.52
C ARG A 429 13.80 -1.98 33.56
N THR A 430 15.01 -1.41 33.48
CA THR A 430 15.45 -0.35 34.42
C THR A 430 14.60 0.91 34.31
N LEU A 431 14.06 1.17 33.11
CA LEU A 431 13.20 2.33 32.85
C LEU A 431 11.70 2.07 33.08
N ASP A 432 11.32 0.89 33.60
CA ASP A 432 9.90 0.47 33.73
C ASP A 432 9.12 0.53 32.39
N LEU A 433 9.80 0.26 31.27
CA LEU A 433 9.22 0.22 29.94
C LEU A 433 8.93 -1.20 29.46
N ALA A 434 9.46 -2.23 30.12
CA ALA A 434 9.17 -3.62 29.78
C ALA A 434 7.76 -4.04 30.25
N PRO A 435 6.99 -4.79 29.43
CA PRO A 435 5.82 -5.53 29.92
C PRO A 435 6.24 -6.43 31.11
N SER A 436 5.48 -6.38 32.19
CA SER A 436 5.79 -7.10 33.44
C SER A 436 4.57 -7.90 33.89
N PRO A 437 4.69 -9.23 34.08
CA PRO A 437 3.57 -10.11 34.41
C PRO A 437 3.01 -9.93 35.83
#